data_AF-A0AAV9G2J7-F1
#
_entry.id   AF-A0AAV9G2J7-F1
#
_cell.length_a   1.000
_cell.length_b   1.000
_cell.length_c   1.000
_cell.angle_alpha   90.00
_cell.angle_beta   90.00
_cell.angle_gamma   90.00
#
_symmetry.space_group_name_H-M   'P 1'
#
loop_
_entity.id
_entity.type
_entity.pdbx_description
1 polymer ?
#
loop_
_entity_poly.entity_id
_entity_poly.type
_entity_poly.pdbx_seq_one_letter_code
_entity_poly.pdbx_strand_id
1 'polypeptide(L)'
;RPRDVNCRTFHGTYDTVGPHVCAELAQYAGISLDRFYVLNPFLSPDCQGIRPYTNYCTGGFIEPERAWDGRCGPKHLNATCLGMDRGQCCNSETWTCGNSERDCAPGVCYEGACWGHKVYTTDGACGRGHGGRQCAGKWGDCCSVDGACGTGAPFCSEARCQSGNCMSDPRSQGIAETAA
;
A
#
# COMPACT_ATOMS: atom_id res chain seq x y z
N ARG A 1 -19.68 -9.69 1.10
CA ARG A 1 -19.88 -8.88 -0.12
C ARG A 1 -18.98 -7.65 -0.02
N PRO A 2 -18.64 -6.97 -1.12
CA PRO A 2 -17.87 -5.74 -1.05
C PRO A 2 -18.52 -4.76 -0.06
N ARG A 3 -17.70 -4.07 0.73
CA ARG A 3 -18.09 -3.16 1.83
C ARG A 3 -18.63 -3.81 3.10
N ASP A 4 -18.83 -5.13 3.14
CA ASP A 4 -19.18 -5.80 4.39
C ASP A 4 -17.99 -5.83 5.35
N VAL A 5 -18.26 -5.83 6.66
CA VAL A 5 -17.21 -6.03 7.66
C VAL A 5 -16.84 -7.51 7.71
N ASN A 6 -15.59 -7.81 7.38
CA ASN A 6 -14.97 -9.11 7.57
C ASN A 6 -14.22 -9.12 8.91
N CYS A 7 -14.94 -9.49 9.97
CA CYS A 7 -14.39 -9.50 11.32
C CYS A 7 -13.57 -10.77 11.59
N ARG A 8 -12.38 -10.59 12.16
CA ARG A 8 -11.44 -11.68 12.49
C ARG A 8 -11.24 -11.84 14.00
N THR A 9 -11.42 -10.75 14.75
CA THR A 9 -11.22 -10.73 16.20
C THR A 9 -12.32 -9.94 16.85
N PHE A 10 -12.86 -10.49 17.95
CA PHE A 10 -13.93 -9.91 18.72
C PHE A 10 -13.47 -9.67 20.15
N HIS A 11 -13.90 -8.56 20.75
CA HIS A 11 -13.81 -8.33 22.19
C HIS A 11 -15.19 -8.01 22.75
N GLY A 12 -15.51 -8.67 23.86
CA GLY A 12 -16.77 -8.52 24.56
C GLY A 12 -16.74 -7.39 25.56
N THR A 13 -17.86 -6.70 25.72
CA THR A 13 -18.16 -5.88 26.89
C THR A 13 -18.71 -6.73 28.03
N TYR A 14 -18.67 -6.21 29.25
CA TYR A 14 -19.21 -6.88 30.45
C TYR A 14 -20.46 -6.15 30.97
N ASP A 15 -20.61 -5.98 32.28
CA ASP A 15 -21.83 -5.51 32.94
C ASP A 15 -22.12 -4.02 32.73
N THR A 16 -21.11 -3.16 32.85
CA THR A 16 -21.26 -1.70 32.80
C THR A 16 -20.61 -1.17 31.53
N VAL A 17 -21.39 -0.50 30.68
CA VAL A 17 -20.88 0.18 29.49
C VAL A 17 -21.19 1.67 29.56
N GLY A 18 -20.26 2.47 29.04
CA GLY A 18 -20.34 3.91 29.03
C GLY A 18 -19.68 4.51 27.79
N PRO A 19 -19.68 5.85 27.67
CA PRO A 19 -19.20 6.54 26.47
C PRO A 19 -17.72 6.27 26.15
N HIS A 20 -16.93 5.88 27.14
CA HIS A 20 -15.49 5.62 26.99
C HIS A 20 -15.16 4.20 26.51
N VAL A 21 -16.09 3.25 26.61
CA VAL A 21 -15.81 1.82 26.34
C VAL A 21 -15.37 1.57 24.91
N CYS A 22 -15.91 2.28 23.92
CA CYS A 22 -15.43 2.16 22.53
C CYS A 22 -13.95 2.56 22.39
N ALA A 23 -13.52 3.61 23.10
CA ALA A 23 -12.14 4.07 23.08
C ALA A 23 -11.23 3.07 23.80
N GLU A 24 -11.68 2.49 24.91
CA GLU A 24 -10.95 1.45 25.64
C GLU A 24 -10.76 0.18 24.80
N LEU A 25 -11.82 -0.29 24.13
CA LEU A 25 -11.75 -1.45 23.23
C LEU A 25 -10.83 -1.18 22.03
N ALA A 26 -10.92 0.02 21.44
CA ALA A 26 -10.04 0.42 20.34
C ALA A 26 -8.57 0.47 20.78
N GLN A 27 -8.29 1.07 21.95
CA GLN A 27 -6.96 1.14 22.54
C GLN A 27 -6.40 -0.24 22.86
N TYR A 28 -7.20 -1.10 23.50
CA TYR A 28 -6.83 -2.48 23.80
C TYR A 28 -6.46 -3.26 22.54
N ALA A 29 -7.18 -3.03 21.45
CA ALA A 29 -6.93 -3.65 20.16
C ALA A 29 -5.81 -2.98 19.33
N GLY A 30 -5.26 -1.86 19.80
CA GLY A 30 -4.24 -1.10 19.07
C GLY A 30 -4.74 -0.47 17.76
N ILE A 31 -6.04 -0.15 17.65
CA ILE A 31 -6.62 0.51 16.48
C ILE A 31 -7.12 1.92 16.83
N SER A 32 -7.24 2.79 15.84
CA SER A 32 -7.88 4.09 16.05
C SER A 32 -9.36 3.94 16.37
N LEU A 33 -9.92 4.90 17.11
CA LEU A 33 -11.36 4.92 17.40
C LEU A 33 -12.20 5.01 16.12
N ASP A 34 -11.75 5.79 15.12
CA ASP A 34 -12.39 5.84 13.80
C ASP A 34 -12.41 4.46 13.14
N ARG A 35 -11.31 3.71 13.25
CA ARG A 35 -11.25 2.35 12.70
C ARG A 35 -12.21 1.41 13.44
N PHE A 36 -12.34 1.54 14.75
CA PHE A 36 -13.29 0.76 15.53
C PHE A 36 -14.74 1.01 15.07
N TYR A 37 -15.12 2.27 14.82
CA TYR A 37 -16.45 2.59 14.28
C TYR A 37 -16.66 2.05 12.87
N VAL A 38 -15.64 2.10 12.00
CA VAL A 38 -15.70 1.48 10.66
C VAL A 38 -15.96 -0.03 10.75
N LEU A 39 -15.36 -0.73 11.72
CA LEU A 39 -15.57 -2.15 11.94
C LEU A 39 -16.90 -2.47 12.65
N ASN A 40 -17.55 -1.50 13.26
CA ASN A 40 -18.81 -1.67 14.00
C ASN A 40 -19.82 -0.60 13.56
N PRO A 41 -20.30 -0.63 12.30
CA PRO A 41 -21.08 0.46 11.68
C PRO A 41 -22.48 0.68 12.27
N PHE A 42 -22.90 -0.18 13.21
CA PHE A 42 -24.14 -0.02 13.96
C PHE A 42 -23.96 0.85 15.22
N LEU A 43 -22.72 1.15 15.60
CA LEU A 43 -22.40 2.17 16.60
C LEU A 43 -22.41 3.54 15.95
N SER A 44 -23.02 4.51 16.63
CA SER A 44 -22.92 5.91 16.21
C SER A 44 -21.60 6.52 16.70
N PRO A 45 -21.18 7.66 16.12
CA PRO A 45 -20.22 8.53 16.77
C PRO A 45 -20.62 8.77 18.24
N ASP A 46 -19.64 8.91 19.13
CA ASP A 46 -19.83 8.99 20.60
C ASP A 46 -20.26 7.68 21.28
N CYS A 47 -20.00 6.54 20.65
CA CYS A 47 -20.20 5.20 21.24
C CYS A 47 -21.67 4.85 21.56
N GLN A 48 -22.64 5.57 20.99
CA GLN A 48 -24.05 5.21 21.17
C GLN A 48 -24.36 3.87 20.48
N GLY A 49 -25.16 3.04 21.17
CA GLY A 49 -25.48 1.69 20.73
C GLY A 49 -24.56 0.62 21.29
N ILE A 50 -23.54 0.99 22.08
CA ILE A 50 -22.76 0.03 22.87
C ILE A 50 -23.70 -0.65 23.90
N ARG A 51 -23.54 -1.96 24.08
CA ARG A 51 -24.36 -2.79 24.96
C ARG A 51 -23.48 -3.63 25.87
N PRO A 52 -23.91 -3.96 27.08
CA PRO A 52 -23.23 -4.92 27.94
C PRO A 52 -23.28 -6.33 27.32
N TYR A 53 -22.35 -7.20 27.71
CA TYR A 53 -22.25 -8.61 27.28
C TYR A 53 -22.32 -8.81 25.75
N THR A 54 -21.78 -7.87 24.97
CA THR A 54 -21.87 -7.87 23.50
C THR A 54 -20.47 -7.86 22.90
N ASN A 55 -20.26 -8.68 21.86
CA ASN A 55 -19.00 -8.74 21.13
C ASN A 55 -18.94 -7.66 20.05
N TYR A 56 -17.82 -6.94 20.02
CA TYR A 56 -17.51 -5.92 19.02
C TYR A 56 -16.30 -6.33 18.21
N CYS A 57 -16.30 -5.97 16.94
CA CYS A 57 -15.19 -6.27 16.06
C CYS A 57 -14.01 -5.34 16.35
N THR A 58 -12.90 -5.93 16.78
CA THR A 58 -11.68 -5.20 17.16
C THR A 58 -10.52 -5.50 16.23
N GLY A 59 -10.64 -6.54 15.41
CA GLY A 59 -9.69 -6.87 14.36
C GLY A 59 -10.42 -7.35 13.12
N GLY A 60 -10.11 -6.77 11.96
CA GLY A 60 -10.78 -7.11 10.72
C GLY A 60 -10.56 -6.08 9.62
N PHE A 61 -11.31 -6.24 8.54
CA PHE A 61 -11.26 -5.34 7.40
C PHE A 61 -12.61 -5.18 6.72
N ILE A 62 -12.75 -4.08 5.98
CA ILE A 62 -13.88 -3.91 5.08
C ILE A 62 -13.56 -4.71 3.83
N GLU A 63 -14.44 -5.64 3.49
CA GLU A 63 -14.29 -6.51 2.34
C GLU A 63 -14.11 -5.64 1.08
N PRO A 64 -12.97 -5.73 0.38
CA PRO A 64 -12.74 -4.95 -0.82
C PRO A 64 -13.61 -5.47 -1.97
N GLU A 65 -13.68 -4.70 -3.05
CA GLU A 65 -14.13 -5.25 -4.32
C GLU A 65 -13.13 -6.33 -4.76
N ARG A 66 -13.62 -7.51 -5.13
CA ARG A 66 -12.79 -8.66 -5.50
C ARG A 66 -12.82 -8.82 -7.02
N ALA A 67 -11.70 -9.14 -7.64
CA ALA A 67 -11.59 -9.33 -9.09
C ALA A 67 -12.23 -10.66 -9.58
N TRP A 68 -13.54 -10.84 -9.37
CA TRP A 68 -14.28 -12.06 -9.73
C TRP A 68 -14.32 -12.35 -11.23
N ASP A 69 -14.06 -11.37 -12.08
CA ASP A 69 -13.93 -11.52 -13.55
C ASP A 69 -12.46 -11.52 -14.00
N GLY A 70 -11.51 -11.47 -13.06
CA GLY A 70 -10.08 -11.39 -13.31
C GLY A 70 -9.58 -9.99 -13.69
N ARG A 71 -10.41 -8.95 -13.62
CA ARG A 71 -10.02 -7.56 -13.89
C ARG A 71 -9.83 -6.78 -12.59
N CYS A 72 -8.85 -5.89 -12.55
CA CYS A 72 -8.37 -5.30 -11.30
C CYS A 72 -7.97 -3.83 -11.40
N GLY A 73 -7.76 -3.20 -10.25
CA GLY A 73 -7.23 -1.84 -10.16
C GLY A 73 -8.24 -0.73 -10.49
N PRO A 74 -7.79 0.52 -10.68
CA PRO A 74 -8.65 1.71 -10.72
C PRO A 74 -9.68 1.72 -11.83
N LYS A 75 -9.42 1.00 -12.93
CA LYS A 75 -10.37 0.87 -14.04
C LYS A 75 -11.53 -0.09 -13.75
N HIS A 76 -11.44 -0.85 -12.66
CA HIS A 76 -12.37 -1.91 -12.29
C HIS A 76 -12.82 -1.75 -10.84
N LEU A 77 -13.27 -0.56 -10.46
CA LEU A 77 -13.77 -0.23 -9.11
C LEU A 77 -12.75 -0.50 -7.99
N ASN A 78 -11.46 -0.42 -8.31
CA ASN A 78 -10.36 -0.83 -7.42
C ASN A 78 -10.48 -2.30 -6.96
N ALA A 79 -11.03 -3.18 -7.80
CA ALA A 79 -11.08 -4.61 -7.55
C ALA A 79 -9.66 -5.15 -7.31
N THR A 80 -9.49 -5.93 -6.24
CA THR A 80 -8.19 -6.53 -5.88
C THR A 80 -8.06 -7.95 -6.38
N CYS A 81 -6.84 -8.30 -6.81
CA CYS A 81 -6.45 -9.68 -7.12
C CYS A 81 -6.10 -10.49 -5.87
N LEU A 82 -5.85 -9.82 -4.73
CA LEU A 82 -5.47 -10.51 -3.50
C LEU A 82 -6.59 -11.45 -3.04
N GLY A 83 -6.24 -12.72 -2.82
CA GLY A 83 -7.18 -13.78 -2.44
C GLY A 83 -8.01 -14.37 -3.59
N MET A 84 -7.66 -14.10 -4.85
CA MET A 84 -8.35 -14.65 -6.03
C MET A 84 -7.57 -15.81 -6.69
N ASP A 85 -8.27 -16.87 -7.10
CA ASP A 85 -7.63 -18.04 -7.75
C ASP A 85 -7.09 -17.76 -9.16
N ARG A 86 -7.46 -16.62 -9.76
CA ARG A 86 -7.03 -16.21 -11.11
C ARG A 86 -5.69 -15.47 -11.14
N GLY A 87 -5.05 -15.27 -10.00
CA GLY A 87 -3.84 -14.48 -9.88
C GLY A 87 -3.90 -13.55 -8.67
N GLN A 88 -2.76 -13.30 -8.05
CA GLN A 88 -2.64 -12.49 -6.84
C GLN A 88 -2.08 -11.09 -7.13
N CYS A 89 -1.52 -10.85 -8.32
CA CYS A 89 -0.94 -9.57 -8.72
C CYS A 89 -1.82 -8.89 -9.76
N CYS A 90 -2.09 -7.61 -9.56
CA CYS A 90 -2.79 -6.78 -10.52
C CYS A 90 -1.78 -6.13 -11.47
N ASN A 91 -1.73 -6.56 -12.73
CA ASN A 91 -0.82 -6.00 -13.73
C ASN A 91 -1.33 -4.63 -14.21
N SER A 92 -0.55 -3.55 -14.06
CA SER A 92 -0.97 -2.19 -14.43
C SER A 92 -1.03 -1.92 -15.94
N GLU A 93 -0.44 -2.79 -16.75
CA GLU A 93 -0.45 -2.69 -18.22
C GLU A 93 -1.75 -3.28 -18.77
N THR A 94 -2.13 -4.46 -18.28
CA THR A 94 -3.30 -5.20 -18.77
C THR A 94 -4.56 -4.99 -17.93
N TRP A 95 -4.41 -4.55 -16.68
CA TRP A 95 -5.46 -4.47 -15.66
C TRP A 95 -6.17 -5.80 -15.39
N THR A 96 -5.39 -6.89 -15.46
CA THR A 96 -5.84 -8.24 -15.17
C THR A 96 -5.04 -8.87 -14.05
N CYS A 97 -5.66 -9.81 -13.34
CA CYS A 97 -4.99 -10.63 -12.36
C CYS A 97 -4.07 -11.66 -13.01
N GLY A 98 -2.89 -11.84 -12.42
CA GLY A 98 -1.92 -12.85 -12.83
C GLY A 98 -0.98 -13.22 -11.69
N ASN A 99 -0.14 -14.22 -11.94
CA ASN A 99 0.91 -14.70 -11.03
C ASN A 99 2.25 -14.85 -11.75
N SER A 100 2.36 -14.43 -13.02
CA SER A 100 3.65 -14.50 -13.70
C SER A 100 4.63 -13.53 -13.08
N GLU A 101 5.93 -13.81 -13.25
CA GLU A 101 6.98 -12.90 -12.82
C GLU A 101 6.76 -11.47 -13.34
N ARG A 102 6.28 -11.34 -14.58
CA ARG A 102 5.93 -10.05 -15.18
C ARG A 102 4.77 -9.36 -14.47
N ASP A 103 3.71 -10.10 -14.13
CA ASP A 103 2.52 -9.50 -13.49
C ASP A 103 2.85 -8.94 -12.11
N CYS A 104 3.76 -9.60 -11.40
CA CYS A 104 4.18 -9.24 -10.05
C CYS A 104 5.44 -8.36 -10.01
N ALA A 105 6.06 -8.05 -11.15
CA ALA A 105 7.32 -7.34 -11.21
C ALA A 105 7.21 -5.90 -10.66
N PRO A 106 8.23 -5.41 -9.93
CA PRO A 106 8.39 -3.99 -9.67
C PRO A 106 8.32 -3.18 -10.97
N GLY A 107 7.57 -2.07 -10.96
CA GLY A 107 7.36 -1.25 -12.17
C GLY A 107 6.13 -1.64 -13.00
N VAL A 108 5.51 -2.80 -12.73
CA VAL A 108 4.35 -3.33 -13.46
C VAL A 108 3.20 -3.68 -12.53
N CYS A 109 3.48 -4.32 -11.40
CA CYS A 109 2.43 -4.68 -10.46
C CYS A 109 1.84 -3.41 -9.83
N TYR A 110 0.52 -3.23 -9.97
CA TYR A 110 -0.21 -2.15 -9.33
C TYR A 110 -0.50 -2.48 -7.86
N GLU A 111 -1.08 -3.64 -7.57
CA GLU A 111 -1.42 -4.06 -6.20
C GLU A 111 -1.52 -5.58 -6.11
N GLY A 112 -1.85 -6.09 -4.92
CA GLY A 112 -2.00 -7.51 -4.64
C GLY A 112 -0.79 -8.07 -3.90
N ALA A 113 -0.34 -9.27 -4.27
CA ALA A 113 0.82 -9.94 -3.65
C ALA A 113 2.17 -9.38 -4.16
N CYS A 114 2.34 -8.07 -4.12
CA CYS A 114 3.54 -7.36 -4.55
C CYS A 114 3.67 -6.01 -3.81
N TRP A 115 4.85 -5.37 -3.91
CA TRP A 115 5.06 -4.03 -3.35
C TRP A 115 4.16 -2.96 -4.00
N GLY A 116 3.85 -3.14 -5.29
CA GLY A 116 2.83 -2.38 -5.99
C GLY A 116 3.16 -0.91 -6.23
N HIS A 117 2.15 -0.18 -6.71
CA HIS A 117 2.15 1.25 -7.03
C HIS A 117 2.38 2.17 -5.83
N LYS A 118 2.35 1.62 -4.60
CA LYS A 118 2.63 2.33 -3.34
C LYS A 118 4.14 2.50 -3.10
N VAL A 119 4.95 1.63 -3.69
CA VAL A 119 6.40 1.67 -3.56
C VAL A 119 7.03 2.01 -4.91
N TYR A 120 6.70 1.27 -5.95
CA TYR A 120 7.27 1.45 -7.28
C TYR A 120 6.32 2.21 -8.19
N THR A 121 6.87 2.96 -9.14
CA THR A 121 6.06 3.61 -10.18
C THR A 121 5.42 2.59 -11.11
N THR A 122 4.23 2.89 -11.63
CA THR A 122 3.60 2.13 -12.74
C THR A 122 3.43 2.98 -14.00
N ASP A 123 3.84 4.25 -13.95
CA ASP A 123 3.68 5.25 -15.02
C ASP A 123 4.99 6.00 -15.35
N GLY A 124 6.08 5.68 -14.66
CA GLY A 124 7.40 6.29 -14.86
C GLY A 124 7.65 7.51 -13.99
N ALA A 125 6.68 8.02 -13.24
CA ALA A 125 6.85 9.15 -12.34
C ALA A 125 7.35 8.73 -10.95
N CYS A 126 8.26 9.50 -10.35
CA CYS A 126 9.00 9.09 -9.15
C CYS A 126 9.39 10.25 -8.22
N GLY A 127 9.89 9.89 -7.03
CA GLY A 127 10.52 10.85 -6.11
C GLY A 127 9.51 11.71 -5.34
N ARG A 128 10.00 12.78 -4.71
CA ARG A 128 9.23 13.56 -3.72
C ARG A 128 7.94 14.17 -4.30
N GLY A 129 7.97 14.61 -5.55
CA GLY A 129 6.81 15.17 -6.24
C GLY A 129 5.70 14.15 -6.52
N HIS A 130 6.02 12.86 -6.46
CA HIS A 130 5.12 11.76 -6.83
C HIS A 130 4.92 10.77 -5.67
N GLY A 131 4.88 11.29 -4.43
CA GLY A 131 4.61 10.48 -3.24
C GLY A 131 5.74 9.54 -2.84
N GLY A 132 6.98 9.83 -3.28
CA GLY A 132 8.16 9.02 -2.96
C GLY A 132 8.26 7.71 -3.74
N ARG A 133 7.54 7.58 -4.86
CA ARG A 133 7.59 6.38 -5.71
C ARG A 133 9.01 6.14 -6.22
N GLN A 134 9.42 4.88 -6.21
CA GLN A 134 10.73 4.41 -6.66
C GLN A 134 10.66 3.89 -8.09
N CYS A 135 11.81 3.93 -8.77
CA CYS A 135 11.99 3.38 -10.10
C CYS A 135 12.41 1.91 -10.01
N ALA A 136 11.89 1.08 -10.91
CA ALA A 136 12.34 -0.30 -11.07
C ALA A 136 11.90 -0.88 -12.42
N GLY A 137 12.58 -1.95 -12.83
CA GLY A 137 12.21 -2.75 -14.00
C GLY A 137 12.31 -1.94 -15.29
N LYS A 138 11.24 -1.94 -16.10
CA LYS A 138 11.22 -1.22 -17.38
C LYS A 138 11.44 0.29 -17.28
N TRP A 139 11.25 0.86 -16.09
CA TRP A 139 11.41 2.28 -15.85
C TRP A 139 12.85 2.69 -15.55
N GLY A 140 13.76 1.74 -15.34
CA GLY A 140 15.12 2.02 -14.86
C GLY A 140 15.18 2.18 -13.34
N ASP A 141 16.38 2.47 -12.82
CA ASP A 141 16.67 2.42 -11.38
C ASP A 141 16.97 3.80 -10.78
N CYS A 142 16.96 4.85 -11.58
CA CYS A 142 17.25 6.22 -11.15
C CYS A 142 16.00 7.08 -11.26
N CYS A 143 15.71 7.83 -10.21
CA CYS A 143 14.70 8.87 -10.24
C CYS A 143 15.38 10.22 -10.49
N SER A 144 15.05 10.87 -11.60
CA SER A 144 15.58 12.19 -11.89
C SER A 144 14.99 13.25 -10.95
N VAL A 145 15.66 14.40 -10.81
CA VAL A 145 15.16 15.58 -10.10
C VAL A 145 13.88 16.14 -10.71
N ASP A 146 13.63 15.86 -11.99
CA ASP A 146 12.39 16.20 -12.70
C ASP A 146 11.23 15.23 -12.38
N GLY A 147 11.50 14.20 -11.57
CA GLY A 147 10.50 13.22 -11.14
C GLY A 147 10.22 12.12 -12.17
N ALA A 148 11.16 11.84 -13.07
CA ALA A 148 11.04 10.79 -14.07
C ALA A 148 12.03 9.65 -13.83
N CYS A 149 11.57 8.42 -13.99
CA CYS A 149 12.42 7.25 -13.94
C CYS A 149 13.21 7.06 -15.23
N GLY A 150 14.45 6.61 -15.10
CA GLY A 150 15.24 6.16 -16.22
C GLY A 150 16.59 5.58 -15.81
N THR A 151 17.45 5.43 -16.82
CA THR A 151 18.79 4.86 -16.69
C THR A 151 19.81 5.75 -17.41
N GLY A 152 21.07 5.70 -16.97
CA GLY A 152 22.17 6.43 -17.57
C GLY A 152 22.27 7.88 -17.10
N ALA A 153 23.32 8.57 -17.54
CA ALA A 153 23.68 9.91 -17.06
C ALA A 153 22.53 10.95 -17.03
N PRO A 154 21.59 10.99 -18.00
CA PRO A 154 20.47 11.95 -17.96
C PRO A 154 19.57 11.80 -16.73
N PHE A 155 19.48 10.60 -16.15
CA PHE A 155 18.64 10.31 -14.98
C PHE A 155 19.47 10.07 -13.71
N CYS A 156 20.63 9.44 -13.87
CA CYS A 156 21.43 8.92 -12.77
C CYS A 156 22.59 9.84 -12.36
N SER A 157 22.97 10.86 -13.13
CA SER A 157 24.08 11.73 -12.71
C SER A 157 23.77 12.45 -11.39
N GLU A 158 24.81 12.73 -10.60
CA GLU A 158 24.69 13.37 -9.28
C GLU A 158 23.83 14.64 -9.30
N ALA A 159 23.99 15.49 -10.31
CA ALA A 159 23.21 16.73 -10.45
C ALA A 159 21.76 16.52 -10.91
N ARG A 160 21.42 15.32 -11.39
CA ARG A 160 20.13 15.00 -12.00
C ARG A 160 19.36 13.92 -11.28
N CYS A 161 19.95 13.20 -10.32
CA CYS A 161 19.32 12.08 -9.65
C CYS A 161 18.95 12.45 -8.21
N GLN A 162 17.69 12.26 -7.84
CA GLN A 162 17.22 12.51 -6.47
C GLN A 162 17.17 11.24 -5.61
N SER A 163 17.02 10.07 -6.22
CA SER A 163 16.95 8.78 -5.51
C SER A 163 17.18 7.60 -6.46
N GLY A 164 17.44 6.43 -5.88
CA GLY A 164 17.72 5.21 -6.65
C GLY A 164 19.22 5.03 -6.86
N ASN A 165 19.61 4.49 -8.01
CA ASN A 165 21.01 4.19 -8.31
C ASN A 165 21.78 5.41 -8.87
N CYS A 166 21.79 6.50 -8.10
CA CYS A 166 22.48 7.73 -8.48
C CYS A 166 23.99 7.49 -8.57
N MET A 167 24.57 7.83 -9.72
CA MET A 167 26.01 7.85 -9.94
C MET A 167 26.61 9.01 -9.15
N SER A 168 27.54 8.68 -8.24
CA SER A 168 28.49 9.67 -7.72
C SER A 168 29.49 10.03 -8.82
N ASP A 169 29.95 11.28 -8.84
CA ASP A 169 31.06 11.69 -9.73
C ASP A 169 32.25 10.72 -9.54
N PRO A 170 32.80 10.08 -10.59
CA PRO A 170 34.03 9.29 -10.49
C PRO A 170 35.19 10.06 -9.85
N ARG A 171 35.19 11.40 -9.90
CA ARG A 171 36.20 12.27 -9.24
C ARG A 171 36.04 12.36 -7.73
N SER A 172 34.90 11.97 -7.17
CA SER A 172 34.68 11.87 -5.72
C SER A 172 35.12 10.53 -5.12
N GLN A 173 35.49 9.55 -5.95
CA GLN A 173 36.08 8.27 -5.54
C GLN A 173 37.60 8.17 -5.85
N GLY A 174 38.23 9.28 -6.26
CA GLY A 174 39.63 9.34 -6.70
C GLY A 174 40.58 10.13 -5.80
N ILE A 175 40.31 10.22 -4.49
CA ILE A 175 41.25 10.78 -3.50
C ILE A 175 41.37 9.85 -2.28
N ALA A 176 41.96 8.69 -2.51
CA ALA A 176 42.72 7.95 -1.50
C ALA A 176 43.84 7.22 -2.25
N GLU A 177 45.08 7.32 -1.73
CA GLU A 177 46.35 6.78 -2.27
C GLU A 177 46.98 7.65 -3.38
N THR A 178 48.01 8.47 -3.14
CA THR A 178 49.29 8.15 -2.51
C THR A 178 50.00 9.43 -2.06
N ALA A 179 50.34 9.51 -0.77
CA ALA A 179 51.42 10.35 -0.28
C ALA A 179 52.41 9.42 0.42
N ALA A 180 53.51 9.12 -0.26
CA ALA A 180 54.74 8.54 0.27
C ALA A 180 55.90 9.01 -0.62
#